data_AF-A0A7X9DTL7-F1
#
_entry.id   AF-A0A7X9DTL7-F1
#
_cell.length_a   1.000
_cell.length_b   1.000
_cell.length_c   1.000
_cell.angle_alpha   90.00
_cell.angle_beta   90.00
_cell.angle_gamma   90.00
#
_symmetry.space_group_name_H-M   'P 1'
#
loop_
_entity.id
_entity.type
_entity.pdbx_description
1 polymer ?
#
loop_
_entity_poly.entity_id
_entity_poly.type
_entity_poly.pdbx_seq_one_letter_code
_entity_poly.pdbx_strand_id
1 'polypeptide(L)'
;MKISRRRLVKSLLAAGTGAAFFPGRAFGQAETVEGFDASARETLAAACERMFPGAQEAGAMAYIEYWTMREPFLATGREFRLGARHLDRLARERQRKPFAALSPEEQDGILRHLQQGGVRAKNFDGAGFFVRLLSFVVEAVFCDPRYGGNPAVGAALVGRRGCLWNPVAGVSGARGDLPEE
;
A
#
# COMPACT_ATOMS: atom_id res chain seq x y z
N MET A 1 -8.17 -23.76 41.07
CA MET A 1 -7.66 -24.83 40.17
C MET A 1 -7.03 -24.15 38.95
N LYS A 2 -5.69 -24.12 38.80
CA LYS A 2 -5.02 -23.38 37.72
C LYS A 2 -4.99 -24.22 36.42
N ILE A 3 -5.65 -23.76 35.37
CA ILE A 3 -5.65 -24.41 34.05
C ILE A 3 -4.36 -24.01 33.31
N SER A 4 -3.53 -25.00 32.95
CA SER A 4 -2.32 -24.79 32.15
C SER A 4 -2.63 -24.81 30.65
N ARG A 5 -1.94 -23.96 29.87
CA ARG A 5 -2.08 -23.82 28.41
C ARG A 5 -1.97 -25.17 27.67
N ARG A 6 -1.16 -26.12 28.18
CA ARG A 6 -1.05 -27.49 27.62
C ARG A 6 -2.33 -28.32 27.76
N ARG A 7 -3.16 -28.07 28.77
CA ARG A 7 -4.41 -28.81 29.00
C ARG A 7 -5.52 -28.32 28.06
N LEU A 8 -5.50 -27.05 27.70
CA LEU A 8 -6.46 -26.42 26.77
C LEU A 8 -6.29 -26.93 25.32
N VAL A 9 -5.05 -27.13 24.87
CA VAL A 9 -4.77 -27.66 23.51
C VAL A 9 -5.16 -29.13 23.39
N LYS A 10 -5.00 -29.91 24.46
CA LYS A 10 -5.40 -31.34 24.45
C LYS A 10 -6.92 -31.54 24.49
N SER A 11 -7.70 -30.63 25.08
CA SER A 11 -9.16 -30.71 25.06
C SER A 11 -9.78 -30.39 23.69
N LEU A 12 -9.06 -29.70 22.80
CA LEU A 12 -9.54 -29.34 21.46
C LEU A 12 -9.43 -30.48 20.44
N LEU A 13 -8.59 -31.49 20.67
CA LEU A 13 -8.37 -32.60 19.73
C LEU A 13 -9.24 -33.83 20.00
N ALA A 14 -10.07 -33.82 21.05
CA ALA A 14 -10.92 -34.94 21.44
C ALA A 14 -12.43 -34.69 21.24
N ALA A 15 -12.81 -33.63 20.52
CA ALA A 15 -14.18 -33.43 20.03
C ALA A 15 -14.23 -33.89 18.56
N GLY A 16 -14.41 -35.19 18.37
CA GLY A 16 -14.36 -35.85 17.08
C GLY A 16 -15.54 -35.53 16.16
N THR A 17 -15.32 -35.90 14.88
CA THR A 17 -16.26 -36.69 14.09
C THR A 17 -17.75 -36.37 14.25
N GLY A 18 -18.16 -35.23 13.69
CA GLY A 18 -19.52 -35.04 13.20
C GLY A 18 -19.42 -34.72 11.72
N ALA A 19 -19.81 -35.65 10.86
CA ALA A 19 -20.04 -35.39 9.44
C ALA A 19 -21.25 -34.44 9.31
N ALA A 20 -21.00 -33.15 9.50
CA ALA A 20 -21.93 -32.12 9.08
C ALA A 20 -21.78 -31.97 7.57
N PHE A 21 -22.75 -32.50 6.83
CA PHE A 21 -22.97 -32.16 5.44
C PHE A 21 -23.27 -30.66 5.38
N PHE A 22 -22.24 -29.83 5.21
CA PHE A 22 -22.40 -28.40 4.94
C PHE A 22 -22.81 -28.26 3.47
N PRO A 23 -24.05 -27.82 3.17
CA PRO A 23 -24.40 -27.52 1.80
C PRO A 23 -23.57 -26.31 1.35
N GLY A 24 -22.80 -26.50 0.28
CA GLY A 24 -22.31 -25.43 -0.58
C GLY A 24 -21.50 -24.31 0.09
N ARG A 25 -20.20 -24.54 0.26
CA ARG A 25 -19.26 -23.48 -0.13
C ARG A 25 -18.46 -24.04 -1.30
N ALA A 26 -18.92 -23.69 -2.50
CA ALA A 26 -18.06 -23.74 -3.66
C ALA A 26 -16.71 -23.14 -3.23
N PHE A 27 -15.64 -23.93 -3.32
CA PHE A 27 -14.30 -23.37 -3.37
C PHE A 27 -14.39 -22.26 -4.40
N GLY A 28 -14.19 -21.02 -3.92
CA GLY A 28 -14.52 -19.81 -4.64
C GLY A 28 -14.01 -19.93 -6.06
N GLN A 29 -14.85 -19.52 -7.02
CA GLN A 29 -14.38 -19.20 -8.36
C GLN A 29 -13.03 -18.50 -8.20
N ALA A 30 -12.01 -18.98 -8.92
CA ALA A 30 -10.75 -18.28 -9.01
C ALA A 30 -11.08 -16.87 -9.50
N GLU A 31 -11.17 -15.92 -8.56
CA GLU A 31 -11.41 -14.53 -8.86
C GLU A 31 -10.18 -14.13 -9.66
N THR A 32 -10.36 -13.91 -10.96
CA THR A 32 -9.27 -13.44 -11.80
C THR A 32 -8.72 -12.18 -11.15
N VAL A 33 -7.45 -12.22 -10.75
CA VAL A 33 -6.80 -11.08 -10.11
C VAL A 33 -6.66 -9.99 -11.16
N GLU A 34 -7.63 -9.08 -11.19
CA GLU A 34 -7.60 -7.93 -12.09
C GLU A 34 -6.51 -6.96 -11.64
N GLY A 35 -5.62 -6.61 -12.57
CA GLY A 35 -4.67 -5.51 -12.40
C GLY A 35 -5.35 -4.14 -12.53
N PHE A 36 -4.55 -3.08 -12.53
CA PHE A 36 -5.03 -1.72 -12.78
C PHE A 36 -5.09 -1.45 -14.29
N ASP A 37 -6.13 -0.75 -14.73
CA ASP A 37 -6.16 -0.16 -16.07
C ASP A 37 -5.26 1.09 -16.17
N ALA A 38 -5.08 1.62 -17.39
CA ALA A 38 -4.19 2.76 -17.63
C ALA A 38 -4.62 4.02 -16.86
N SER A 39 -5.92 4.32 -16.87
CA SER A 39 -6.48 5.50 -16.18
C SER A 39 -6.31 5.41 -14.67
N ALA A 40 -6.50 4.22 -14.11
CA ALA A 40 -6.31 3.96 -12.69
C ALA A 40 -4.83 4.11 -12.29
N ARG A 41 -3.89 3.62 -13.11
CA ARG A 41 -2.45 3.83 -12.88
C ARG A 41 -2.07 5.29 -12.92
N GLU A 42 -2.52 6.04 -13.94
CA GLU A 42 -2.24 7.47 -14.06
C GLU A 42 -2.80 8.25 -12.86
N THR A 43 -4.04 7.94 -12.45
CA THR A 43 -4.69 8.59 -11.31
C THR A 43 -3.95 8.31 -10.00
N LEU A 44 -3.60 7.04 -9.74
CA LEU A 44 -2.88 6.66 -8.52
C LEU A 44 -1.46 7.20 -8.52
N ALA A 45 -0.75 7.18 -9.65
CA ALA A 45 0.59 7.75 -9.77
C ALA A 45 0.61 9.25 -9.50
N ALA A 46 -0.36 10.00 -10.05
CA ALA A 46 -0.53 11.42 -9.74
C ALA A 46 -0.85 11.65 -8.26
N ALA A 47 -1.73 10.85 -7.66
CA ALA A 47 -2.07 10.96 -6.24
C ALA A 47 -0.87 10.65 -5.33
N CYS A 48 -0.08 9.63 -5.66
CA CYS A 48 1.14 9.27 -4.92
C CYS A 48 2.15 10.43 -4.95
N GLU A 49 2.33 11.07 -6.11
CA GLU A 49 3.25 12.20 -6.28
C GLU A 49 2.84 13.42 -5.45
N ARG A 50 1.53 13.66 -5.29
CA ARG A 50 1.03 14.70 -4.38
C ARG A 50 1.22 14.36 -2.90
N MET A 51 1.12 13.08 -2.54
CA MET A 51 1.31 12.61 -1.16
C MET A 51 2.77 12.65 -0.72
N PHE A 52 3.69 12.32 -1.63
CA PHE A 52 5.13 12.34 -1.38
C PHE A 52 5.85 12.76 -2.67
N PRO A 53 6.53 13.92 -2.68
CA PRO A 53 7.33 14.34 -3.82
C PRO A 53 8.44 13.33 -4.10
N GLY A 54 8.55 12.85 -5.33
CA GLY A 54 9.48 11.78 -5.71
C GLY A 54 8.89 10.37 -5.59
N ALA A 55 7.59 10.22 -5.35
CA ALA A 55 6.95 8.91 -5.22
C ALA A 55 6.98 8.12 -6.53
N GLN A 56 6.91 8.79 -7.68
CA GLN A 56 7.00 8.13 -8.98
C GLN A 56 8.40 7.58 -9.23
N GLU A 57 9.44 8.37 -8.99
CA GLU A 57 10.84 7.93 -9.04
C GLU A 57 11.12 6.84 -7.99
N ALA A 58 10.42 6.90 -6.85
CA ALA A 58 10.48 5.86 -5.85
C ALA A 58 9.86 4.52 -6.32
N GLY A 59 9.08 4.52 -7.40
CA GLY A 59 8.39 3.32 -7.87
C GLY A 59 7.13 2.98 -7.07
N ALA A 60 6.48 3.98 -6.45
CA ALA A 60 5.29 3.77 -5.63
C ALA A 60 4.19 2.99 -6.34
N MET A 61 3.94 3.29 -7.62
CA MET A 61 2.92 2.58 -8.40
C MET A 61 3.30 1.10 -8.61
N ALA A 62 4.57 0.81 -8.89
CA ALA A 62 5.05 -0.56 -9.05
C ALA A 62 4.95 -1.36 -7.74
N TYR A 63 5.24 -0.73 -6.59
CA TYR A 63 5.05 -1.33 -5.27
C TYR A 63 3.57 -1.67 -5.01
N ILE A 64 2.67 -0.73 -5.28
CA ILE A 64 1.22 -0.93 -5.14
C ILE A 64 0.75 -2.09 -6.01
N GLU A 65 1.10 -2.09 -7.30
CA GLU A 65 0.74 -3.18 -8.22
C GLU A 65 1.28 -4.54 -7.74
N TYR A 66 2.54 -4.58 -7.35
CA TYR A 66 3.18 -5.80 -6.88
C TYR A 66 2.42 -6.40 -5.69
N TRP A 67 2.15 -5.62 -4.65
CA TRP A 67 1.53 -6.17 -3.44
C TRP A 67 0.04 -6.45 -3.61
N THR A 68 -0.69 -5.56 -4.29
CA THR A 68 -2.16 -5.70 -4.42
C THR A 68 -2.60 -6.82 -5.36
N MET A 69 -1.69 -7.39 -6.15
CA MET A 69 -1.93 -8.57 -6.98
C MET A 69 -1.60 -9.89 -6.25
N ARG A 70 -1.34 -9.86 -4.94
CA ARG A 70 -0.99 -11.05 -4.13
C ARG A 70 -1.85 -11.13 -2.87
N GLU A 71 -2.03 -12.35 -2.37
CA GLU A 71 -2.61 -12.53 -1.04
C GLU A 71 -1.64 -12.05 0.06
N PRO A 72 -2.13 -11.45 1.17
CA PRO A 72 -3.54 -11.23 1.54
C PRO A 72 -4.16 -9.92 0.99
N PHE A 73 -3.51 -9.25 0.03
CA PHE A 73 -3.81 -7.89 -0.38
C PHE A 73 -4.76 -7.76 -1.59
N LEU A 74 -5.35 -8.85 -2.08
CA LEU A 74 -6.30 -8.80 -3.21
C LEU A 74 -7.50 -7.87 -2.91
N ALA A 75 -7.98 -7.88 -1.66
CA ALA A 75 -9.03 -6.95 -1.22
C ALA A 75 -8.56 -5.49 -1.25
N THR A 76 -7.30 -5.24 -0.93
CA THR A 76 -6.69 -3.91 -1.02
C THR A 76 -6.57 -3.46 -2.48
N GLY A 77 -6.25 -4.36 -3.41
CA GLY A 77 -6.27 -4.07 -4.85
C GLY A 77 -7.64 -3.61 -5.35
N ARG A 78 -8.72 -4.27 -4.91
CA ARG A 78 -10.09 -3.83 -5.22
C ARG A 78 -10.38 -2.44 -4.66
N GLU A 79 -9.98 -2.16 -3.42
CA GLU A 79 -10.13 -0.84 -2.79
C GLU A 79 -9.38 0.25 -3.56
N PHE A 80 -8.16 -0.01 -4.03
CA PHE A 80 -7.38 0.96 -4.81
C PHE A 80 -7.99 1.23 -6.18
N ARG A 81 -8.51 0.20 -6.86
CA ARG A 81 -9.25 0.40 -8.12
C ARG A 81 -10.52 1.23 -7.91
N LEU A 82 -11.24 1.03 -6.81
CA LEU A 82 -12.37 1.87 -6.44
C LEU A 82 -11.93 3.31 -6.14
N GLY A 83 -10.87 3.48 -5.36
CA GLY A 83 -10.31 4.79 -5.01
C GLY A 83 -9.88 5.59 -6.23
N ALA A 84 -9.17 4.97 -7.18
CA ALA A 84 -8.78 5.59 -8.44
C ALA A 84 -10.00 6.08 -9.24
N ARG A 85 -11.04 5.23 -9.36
CA ARG A 85 -12.30 5.62 -10.02
C ARG A 85 -13.03 6.76 -9.31
N HIS A 86 -12.96 6.83 -7.98
CA HIS A 86 -13.56 7.92 -7.22
C HIS A 86 -12.80 9.24 -7.41
N LEU A 87 -11.47 9.21 -7.39
CA LEU A 87 -10.62 10.38 -7.65
C LEU A 87 -10.85 10.93 -9.06
N ASP A 88 -10.81 10.07 -10.08
CA ASP A 88 -11.00 10.51 -11.47
C ASP A 88 -12.42 11.05 -11.71
N ARG A 89 -13.42 10.43 -11.08
CA ARG A 89 -14.81 10.94 -11.14
C ARG A 89 -14.94 12.32 -10.52
N LEU A 90 -14.41 12.53 -9.31
CA LEU A 90 -14.45 13.83 -8.63
C LEU A 90 -13.74 14.92 -9.44
N ALA A 91 -12.62 14.58 -10.07
CA ALA A 91 -11.90 15.47 -10.98
C ALA A 91 -12.77 15.87 -12.17
N ARG A 92 -13.42 14.91 -12.82
CA ARG A 92 -14.31 15.16 -13.96
C ARG A 92 -15.56 15.95 -13.58
N GLU A 93 -16.14 15.68 -12.41
CA GLU A 93 -17.32 16.38 -11.90
C GLU A 93 -17.00 17.85 -11.58
N ARG A 94 -15.84 18.12 -10.96
CA ARG A 94 -15.48 19.48 -10.52
C ARG A 94 -14.80 20.31 -11.60
N GLN A 95 -13.90 19.70 -12.36
CA GLN A 95 -12.98 20.40 -13.26
C GLN A 95 -13.05 19.93 -14.72
N ARG A 96 -13.94 18.97 -15.04
CA ARG A 96 -14.18 18.46 -16.41
C ARG A 96 -12.94 17.84 -17.08
N LYS A 97 -11.93 17.48 -16.30
CA LYS A 97 -10.68 16.84 -16.72
C LYS A 97 -10.41 15.59 -15.88
N PRO A 98 -9.64 14.60 -16.39
CA PRO A 98 -9.18 13.50 -15.56
C PRO A 98 -8.27 13.99 -14.44
N PHE A 99 -8.22 13.26 -13.33
CA PHE A 99 -7.46 13.67 -12.13
C PHE A 99 -5.98 13.94 -12.43
N ALA A 100 -5.35 13.06 -13.21
CA ALA A 100 -3.94 13.20 -13.59
C ALA A 100 -3.65 14.44 -14.47
N ALA A 101 -4.65 15.03 -15.12
CA ALA A 101 -4.50 16.22 -15.96
C ALA A 101 -4.88 17.54 -15.25
N LEU A 102 -5.19 17.47 -13.95
CA LEU A 102 -5.44 18.65 -13.12
C LEU A 102 -4.13 19.34 -12.72
N SER A 103 -4.23 20.62 -12.37
CA SER A 103 -3.12 21.33 -11.71
C SER A 103 -2.83 20.73 -10.33
N PRO A 104 -1.59 20.87 -9.80
CA PRO A 104 -1.23 20.37 -8.47
C PRO A 104 -2.20 20.85 -7.36
N GLU A 105 -2.62 22.10 -7.41
CA GLU A 105 -3.52 22.71 -6.43
C GLU A 105 -4.92 22.09 -6.48
N GLU A 106 -5.42 21.78 -7.69
CA GLU A 106 -6.70 21.11 -7.88
C GLU A 106 -6.65 19.65 -7.39
N GLN A 107 -5.56 18.94 -7.68
CA GLN A 107 -5.32 17.59 -7.17
C GLN A 107 -5.31 17.58 -5.63
N ASP A 108 -4.58 18.50 -5.02
CA ASP A 108 -4.53 18.66 -3.57
C ASP A 108 -5.90 18.96 -2.97
N GLY A 109 -6.70 19.80 -3.63
CA GLY A 109 -8.07 20.10 -3.20
C GLY A 109 -8.97 18.87 -3.16
N ILE A 110 -8.86 17.99 -4.16
CA ILE A 110 -9.59 16.72 -4.20
C ILE A 110 -9.08 15.75 -3.14
N LEU A 111 -7.75 15.60 -3.00
CA LEU A 111 -7.14 14.73 -1.99
C LEU A 111 -7.49 15.16 -0.57
N ARG A 112 -7.51 16.47 -0.28
CA ARG A 112 -7.93 17.02 1.01
C ARG A 112 -9.41 16.72 1.29
N HIS A 113 -10.27 16.88 0.29
CA HIS A 113 -11.68 16.55 0.42
C HIS A 113 -11.90 15.04 0.70
N LEU A 114 -11.12 14.19 0.04
CA LEU A 114 -11.11 12.74 0.29
C LEU A 114 -10.64 12.42 1.72
N GLN A 115 -9.53 13.02 2.17
CA GLN A 115 -8.95 12.86 3.51
C GLN A 115 -9.93 13.27 4.63
N GLN A 116 -10.71 14.33 4.41
CA GLN A 116 -11.72 14.81 5.36
C GLN A 116 -12.98 13.93 5.41
N GLY A 117 -13.03 12.83 4.67
CA GLY A 117 -14.18 11.93 4.61
C GLY A 117 -15.34 12.50 3.79
N GLY A 118 -15.08 13.47 2.91
CA GLY A 118 -16.08 14.07 2.02
C GLY A 118 -16.60 13.12 0.94
N VAL A 119 -15.94 11.98 0.75
CA VAL A 119 -16.33 10.94 -0.21
C VAL A 119 -16.72 9.70 0.57
N ARG A 120 -18.03 9.43 0.62
CA ARG A 120 -18.58 8.20 1.17
C ARG A 120 -19.44 7.54 0.10
N ALA A 121 -19.12 6.30 -0.22
CA ALA A 121 -19.94 5.48 -1.10
C ALA A 121 -20.16 4.11 -0.47
N LYS A 122 -21.11 3.35 -1.00
CA LYS A 122 -21.34 1.98 -0.54
C LYS A 122 -20.05 1.18 -0.69
N ASN A 123 -19.53 0.65 0.43
CA ASN A 123 -18.28 -0.11 0.52
C ASN A 123 -17.00 0.69 0.20
N PHE A 124 -17.02 2.03 0.34
CA PHE A 124 -15.83 2.85 0.16
C PHE A 124 -15.78 3.99 1.18
N ASP A 125 -14.72 4.00 1.98
CA ASP A 125 -14.38 5.09 2.91
C ASP A 125 -13.20 5.87 2.35
N GLY A 126 -13.46 7.12 1.94
CA GLY A 126 -12.43 7.97 1.35
C GLY A 126 -11.28 8.29 2.29
N ALA A 127 -11.56 8.49 3.59
CA ALA A 127 -10.52 8.82 4.57
C ALA A 127 -9.62 7.61 4.83
N GLY A 128 -10.20 6.43 5.03
CA GLY A 128 -9.48 5.17 5.16
C GLY A 128 -8.64 4.84 3.92
N PHE A 129 -9.20 5.03 2.71
CA PHE A 129 -8.45 4.85 1.47
C PHE A 129 -7.25 5.81 1.38
N PHE A 130 -7.42 7.09 1.73
CA PHE A 130 -6.33 8.07 1.73
C PHE A 130 -5.18 7.61 2.66
N VAL A 131 -5.51 7.20 3.89
CA VAL A 131 -4.51 6.70 4.85
C VAL A 131 -3.83 5.45 4.31
N ARG A 132 -4.57 4.52 3.72
CA ARG A 132 -4.01 3.28 3.16
C ARG A 132 -3.08 3.55 1.98
N LEU A 133 -3.47 4.44 1.06
CA LEU A 133 -2.63 4.85 -0.06
C LEU A 133 -1.33 5.49 0.44
N LEU A 134 -1.42 6.41 1.41
CA LEU A 134 -0.25 7.04 2.02
C LEU A 134 0.68 6.01 2.66
N SER A 135 0.15 5.02 3.38
CA SER A 135 0.98 3.93 3.95
C SER A 135 1.74 3.18 2.86
N PHE A 136 1.10 2.83 1.74
CA PHE A 136 1.77 2.16 0.63
C PHE A 136 2.83 3.04 -0.04
N VAL A 137 2.61 4.36 -0.13
CA VAL A 137 3.61 5.31 -0.64
C VAL A 137 4.83 5.37 0.29
N VAL A 138 4.60 5.48 1.60
CA VAL A 138 5.67 5.48 2.61
C VAL A 138 6.45 4.16 2.58
N GLU A 139 5.76 3.03 2.48
CA GLU A 139 6.41 1.73 2.32
C GLU A 139 7.23 1.66 1.02
N ALA A 140 6.67 2.10 -0.11
CA ALA A 140 7.40 2.09 -1.38
C ALA A 140 8.69 2.94 -1.31
N VAL A 141 8.65 4.09 -0.64
CA VAL A 141 9.80 4.98 -0.52
C VAL A 141 10.85 4.44 0.46
N PHE A 142 10.43 3.94 1.63
CA PHE A 142 11.35 3.70 2.76
C PHE A 142 11.62 2.24 3.08
N CYS A 143 10.83 1.30 2.56
CA CYS A 143 10.99 -0.12 2.84
C CYS A 143 12.28 -0.67 2.23
N ASP A 144 12.78 -1.77 2.79
CA ASP A 144 13.97 -2.44 2.29
C ASP A 144 13.73 -2.95 0.84
N PRO A 145 14.71 -2.80 -0.07
CA PRO A 145 14.60 -3.28 -1.45
C PRO A 145 14.14 -4.74 -1.58
N ARG A 146 14.46 -5.61 -0.61
CA ARG A 146 13.99 -7.01 -0.59
C ARG A 146 12.47 -7.15 -0.58
N TYR A 147 11.75 -6.13 -0.13
CA TYR A 147 10.29 -6.09 -0.07
C TYR A 147 9.68 -5.21 -1.17
N GLY A 148 10.48 -4.78 -2.14
CA GLY A 148 10.05 -3.94 -3.26
C GLY A 148 10.11 -2.43 -3.00
N GLY A 149 10.64 -2.00 -1.87
CA GLY A 149 10.89 -0.57 -1.60
C GLY A 149 12.06 -0.01 -2.41
N ASN A 150 12.17 1.32 -2.48
CA ASN A 150 13.20 1.97 -3.28
C ASN A 150 14.57 1.99 -2.55
N PRO A 151 15.65 1.46 -3.16
CA PRO A 151 16.99 1.49 -2.56
C PRO A 151 17.62 2.88 -2.50
N ALA A 152 17.19 3.82 -3.36
CA ALA A 152 17.88 5.08 -3.58
C ALA A 152 17.12 6.26 -2.97
N VAL A 153 15.87 6.50 -3.37
CA VAL A 153 15.14 7.75 -3.04
C VAL A 153 14.95 7.91 -1.54
N GLY A 154 14.33 6.93 -0.88
CA GLY A 154 14.10 7.01 0.56
C GLY A 154 15.40 6.94 1.36
N ALA A 155 16.34 6.07 0.96
CA ALA A 155 17.63 5.95 1.63
C ALA A 155 18.46 7.24 1.56
N ALA A 156 18.51 7.91 0.40
CA ALA A 156 19.17 9.20 0.25
C ALA A 156 18.51 10.27 1.11
N LEU A 157 17.17 10.32 1.15
CA LEU A 157 16.42 11.32 1.90
C LEU A 157 16.63 11.21 3.42
N VAL A 158 16.69 10.00 3.97
CA VAL A 158 17.01 9.79 5.40
C VAL A 158 18.51 9.76 5.69
N GLY A 159 19.36 10.02 4.69
CA GLY A 159 20.81 9.99 4.86
C GLY A 159 21.37 8.59 5.19
N ARG A 160 20.66 7.51 4.83
CA ARG A 160 21.20 6.14 4.86
C ARG A 160 22.27 5.99 3.78
N ARG A 161 23.48 6.49 4.09
CA ARG A 161 24.72 5.90 3.58
C ARG A 161 24.84 4.50 4.22
N GLY A 162 25.54 3.56 3.58
CA GLY A 162 25.62 2.17 4.07
C GLY A 162 25.74 2.13 5.59
N CYS A 163 24.94 1.31 6.27
CA CYS A 163 24.86 1.33 7.73
C CYS A 163 26.27 1.35 8.33
N LEU A 164 26.51 2.19 9.35
CA LEU A 164 27.83 2.32 9.98
C LEU A 164 28.40 0.95 10.45
N TRP A 165 27.49 0.01 10.73
CA TRP A 165 27.76 -1.37 11.12
C TRP A 165 27.92 -2.36 9.95
N ASN A 166 27.86 -1.92 8.69
CA ASN A 166 28.03 -2.77 7.52
C ASN A 166 29.53 -2.91 7.19
N PRO A 167 30.16 -4.08 7.43
CA PRO A 167 31.58 -4.27 7.18
C PRO A 167 31.90 -4.53 5.69
N VAL A 168 30.92 -4.41 4.77
CA VAL A 168 31.13 -4.71 3.35
C VAL A 168 32.01 -3.62 2.71
N ALA A 169 33.28 -3.97 2.49
CA ALA A 169 34.23 -3.14 1.76
C ALA A 169 33.68 -2.80 0.36
N GLY A 170 33.67 -1.50 0.02
CA GLY A 170 33.27 -1.01 -1.30
C GLY A 170 31.86 -0.43 -1.42
N VAL A 171 31.03 -0.51 -0.37
CA VAL A 171 29.77 0.24 -0.28
C VAL A 171 30.03 1.51 0.53
N SER A 172 30.04 2.66 -0.12
CA SER A 172 30.53 3.93 0.46
C SER A 172 29.85 4.27 1.80
N GLY A 173 30.70 4.26 2.82
CA GLY A 173 30.53 4.70 4.19
C GLY A 173 31.89 4.52 4.87
N ALA A 174 32.97 4.92 4.17
CA ALA A 174 34.31 4.82 4.70
C ALA A 174 34.39 5.72 5.94
N ARG A 175 34.88 5.15 7.03
CA ARG A 175 35.12 5.80 8.33
C ARG A 175 35.99 7.07 8.29
N GLY A 176 36.50 7.47 7.12
CA GLY A 176 37.50 8.52 6.95
C GLY A 176 36.98 9.96 7.06
N ASP A 177 35.66 10.18 7.05
CA ASP A 177 35.07 11.52 7.00
C ASP A 177 34.38 11.96 8.30
N LEU A 178 34.58 11.26 9.42
CA LEU A 178 34.05 11.67 10.73
C LEU A 178 35.12 12.44 11.50
N PRO A 179 34.78 13.58 12.15
CA PRO A 179 35.71 14.24 13.06
C PRO A 179 36.07 13.31 14.21
N GLU A 180 37.36 13.17 14.51
CA GLU A 180 37.82 12.41 15.67
C GLU A 180 37.40 13.13 16.96
N GLU A 181 36.83 12.38 17.91
CA GLU A 181 36.55 12.85 19.28
C GLU A 181 37.83 12.89 20.13
#